data_AF-V2XP58-F1
#
_entry.id   AF-V2XP58-F1
#
_cell.length_a   1.000
_cell.length_b   1.000
_cell.length_c   1.000
_cell.angle_alpha   90.00
_cell.angle_beta   90.00
_cell.angle_gamma   90.00
#
_symmetry.space_group_name_H-M   'P 1'
#
loop_
_entity.id
_entity.type
_entity.pdbx_description
1 polymer ?
#
loop_
_entity_poly.entity_id
_entity_poly.type
_entity_poly.pdbx_seq_one_letter_code
_entity_poly.pdbx_strand_id
1 'polypeptide(L)'
;MEVIRYFFYKKRLFIYIGFSLVLALLFTYFAKETEALRLFFLFLIEFWFLRFTDDWTDYEKDIALGKIQLRKEMLRVLIIIFAVLFLVLNLLFFGVCGLFSLGILLLIFYKETLTFIPPIIGLVSGIYYMSLTVPLKETGWEEGLFLIVLLGFSVGFGIRKRKKYDF
;
A
#
# COMPACT_ATOMS: atom_id res chain seq x y z
N MET A 1 22.80 -9.52 3.56
CA MET A 1 22.96 -8.23 4.27
C MET A 1 22.32 -7.06 3.52
N GLU A 2 22.37 -7.03 2.18
CA GLU A 2 21.77 -5.98 1.33
C GLU A 2 20.27 -5.76 1.58
N VAL A 3 19.48 -6.84 1.62
CA VAL A 3 18.02 -6.77 1.87
C VAL A 3 17.70 -6.13 3.22
N ILE A 4 18.36 -6.56 4.31
CA ILE A 4 18.17 -5.96 5.64
C ILE A 4 18.52 -4.48 5.60
N ARG A 5 19.68 -4.12 5.02
CA ARG A 5 20.09 -2.72 4.88
C ARG A 5 19.06 -1.89 4.12
N TYR A 6 18.41 -2.45 3.10
CA TYR A 6 17.33 -1.79 2.37
C TYR A 6 16.12 -1.49 3.26
N PHE A 7 15.69 -2.44 4.10
CA PHE A 7 14.58 -2.23 5.03
C PHE A 7 14.87 -1.10 6.03
N PHE A 8 16.09 -1.04 6.56
CA PHE A 8 16.48 -0.04 7.56
C PHE A 8 16.97 1.29 6.98
N TYR A 9 17.19 1.37 5.66
CA TYR A 9 17.70 2.59 5.01
C TYR A 9 16.79 3.79 5.30
N LYS A 10 17.37 4.89 5.81
CA LYS A 10 16.63 6.10 6.21
C LYS A 10 15.44 5.82 7.14
N LYS A 11 15.56 4.83 8.04
CA LYS A 11 14.50 4.42 8.97
C LYS A 11 13.20 3.99 8.27
N ARG A 12 13.27 3.56 7.01
CA ARG A 12 12.09 3.23 6.18
C ARG A 12 11.16 2.21 6.85
N LEU A 13 11.71 1.15 7.45
CA LEU A 13 10.92 0.17 8.18
C LEU A 13 10.06 0.80 9.28
N PHE A 14 10.63 1.65 10.12
CA PHE A 14 9.90 2.33 11.18
C PHE A 14 8.84 3.29 10.64
N ILE A 15 9.14 3.97 9.53
CA ILE A 15 8.20 4.87 8.86
C ILE A 15 6.98 4.09 8.36
N TYR A 16 7.18 2.97 7.66
CA TYR A 16 6.06 2.17 7.16
C TYR A 16 5.27 1.48 8.27
N ILE A 17 5.94 0.97 9.31
CA ILE A 17 5.24 0.47 10.52
C ILE A 17 4.37 1.58 11.13
N GLY A 18 4.92 2.79 11.30
CA GLY A 18 4.18 3.93 11.84
C GLY A 18 2.97 4.31 10.99
N PHE A 19 3.14 4.41 9.67
CA PHE A 19 2.04 4.72 8.76
C PHE A 19 0.97 3.63 8.75
N SER A 20 1.35 2.35 8.70
CA SER A 20 0.40 1.23 8.76
C SER A 20 -0.38 1.22 10.06
N LEU A 21 0.29 1.52 11.19
CA LEU A 21 -0.37 1.56 12.49
C LEU A 21 -1.37 2.72 12.57
N VAL A 22 -0.97 3.93 12.18
CA VAL A 22 -1.86 5.08 12.16
C VAL A 22 -3.06 4.83 11.24
N LEU A 23 -2.82 4.26 10.04
CA LEU A 23 -3.90 3.98 9.10
C LEU A 23 -4.85 2.91 9.61
N ALA A 24 -4.34 1.84 10.24
CA ALA A 24 -5.15 0.81 10.87
C ALA A 24 -6.00 1.39 12.02
N LEU A 25 -5.41 2.20 12.90
CA LEU A 25 -6.14 2.83 14.00
C LEU A 25 -7.23 3.78 13.50
N LEU A 26 -6.93 4.60 12.50
CA LEU A 26 -7.92 5.47 11.87
C LEU A 26 -9.04 4.64 11.25
N PHE A 27 -8.71 3.60 10.49
CA PHE A 27 -9.70 2.73 9.88
C PHE A 27 -10.60 2.10 10.95
N THR A 28 -10.04 1.47 11.97
CA THR A 28 -10.77 0.85 13.09
C THR A 28 -11.67 1.85 13.80
N TYR A 29 -11.20 3.08 14.02
CA TYR A 29 -12.00 4.16 14.62
C TYR A 29 -13.22 4.51 13.77
N PHE A 30 -13.05 4.70 12.45
CA PHE A 30 -14.12 5.11 11.56
C PHE A 30 -15.05 3.96 11.12
N ALA A 31 -14.52 2.75 10.99
CA ALA A 31 -15.25 1.57 10.54
C ALA A 31 -15.88 0.78 11.69
N LYS A 32 -15.68 1.20 12.96
CA LYS A 32 -16.10 0.49 14.18
C LYS A 32 -15.68 -0.98 14.20
N GLU A 33 -14.61 -1.26 13.48
CA GLU A 33 -13.96 -2.56 13.36
C GLU A 33 -13.15 -2.79 14.65
N THR A 34 -12.91 -4.03 15.07
CA THR A 34 -12.28 -4.33 16.37
C THR A 34 -10.88 -4.95 16.27
N GLU A 35 -10.47 -5.34 15.07
CA GLU A 35 -9.25 -6.07 14.76
C GLU A 35 -8.25 -5.22 13.95
N ALA A 36 -7.91 -4.05 14.50
CA ALA A 36 -6.88 -3.14 13.98
C ALA A 36 -5.56 -3.85 13.63
N LEU A 37 -5.24 -4.94 14.33
CA LEU A 37 -4.04 -5.74 14.10
C LEU A 37 -4.05 -6.44 12.72
N ARG A 38 -5.21 -6.89 12.22
CA ARG A 38 -5.33 -7.49 10.88
C ARG A 38 -5.06 -6.44 9.81
N LEU A 39 -5.71 -5.30 9.92
CA LEU A 39 -5.56 -4.17 9.00
C LEU A 39 -4.12 -3.61 9.01
N PHE A 40 -3.49 -3.56 10.18
CA PHE A 40 -2.08 -3.18 10.30
C PHE A 40 -1.19 -4.03 9.42
N PHE A 41 -1.31 -5.37 9.48
CA PHE A 41 -0.49 -6.26 8.65
C PHE A 41 -0.79 -6.10 7.17
N LEU A 42 -2.07 -5.97 6.80
CA LEU A 42 -2.47 -5.76 5.41
C LEU A 42 -1.89 -4.47 4.83
N PHE A 43 -2.04 -3.34 5.52
CA PHE A 43 -1.46 -2.07 5.10
C PHE A 43 0.07 -2.10 5.07
N LEU A 44 0.71 -2.79 6.02
CA LEU A 44 2.17 -2.91 6.04
C LEU A 44 2.69 -3.66 4.82
N ILE A 45 2.06 -4.79 4.47
CA ILE A 45 2.41 -5.56 3.28
C ILE A 45 2.11 -4.77 2.02
N GLU A 46 0.97 -4.09 1.94
CA GLU A 46 0.61 -3.26 0.80
C GLU A 46 1.62 -2.12 0.56
N PHE A 47 2.02 -1.40 1.61
CA PHE A 47 3.01 -0.32 1.47
C PHE A 47 4.38 -0.83 1.02
N TRP A 48 4.83 -1.96 1.56
CA TRP A 48 6.07 -2.57 1.11
C TRP A 48 5.98 -3.05 -0.34
N PHE A 49 4.86 -3.65 -0.70
CA PHE A 49 4.62 -4.10 -2.07
C PHE A 49 4.63 -2.92 -3.06
N LEU A 50 3.92 -1.83 -2.73
CA LEU A 50 3.96 -0.58 -3.48
C LEU A 50 5.39 -0.06 -3.66
N ARG A 51 6.18 -0.09 -2.59
CA ARG A 51 7.56 0.39 -2.58
C ARG A 51 8.50 -0.45 -3.45
N PHE A 52 8.41 -1.78 -3.38
CA PHE A 52 9.23 -2.64 -4.22
C PHE A 52 8.89 -2.46 -5.69
N THR A 53 7.60 -2.34 -6.00
CA THR A 53 7.14 -2.08 -7.37
C THR A 53 7.59 -0.71 -7.87
N ASP A 54 7.58 0.34 -7.01
CA ASP A 54 8.17 1.65 -7.36
C ASP A 54 9.65 1.53 -7.70
N ASP A 55 10.45 0.93 -6.81
CA ASP A 55 11.90 0.81 -6.99
C ASP A 55 12.29 -0.10 -8.17
N TRP A 56 11.43 -1.07 -8.53
CA TRP A 56 11.64 -1.92 -9.70
C TRP A 56 11.31 -1.20 -11.01
N THR A 57 10.24 -0.40 -11.06
CA THR A 57 9.88 0.36 -12.26
C THR A 57 10.87 1.51 -12.51
N ASP A 58 11.26 2.22 -11.46
CA ASP A 58 12.22 3.32 -11.57
C ASP A 58 13.68 2.85 -11.60
N TYR A 59 13.92 1.54 -11.65
CA TYR A 59 15.24 0.95 -11.49
C TYR A 59 16.30 1.59 -12.39
N GLU A 60 16.05 1.64 -13.70
CA GLU A 60 17.01 2.20 -14.69
C GLU A 60 17.34 3.68 -14.43
N LYS A 61 16.35 4.46 -13.97
CA LYS A 61 16.55 5.87 -13.61
C LYS A 61 17.38 5.99 -12.33
N ASP A 62 17.10 5.15 -11.34
CA ASP A 62 17.84 5.11 -10.08
C ASP A 62 19.27 4.59 -10.26
N ILE A 63 19.54 3.74 -11.28
CA ILE A 63 20.91 3.40 -11.72
C ILE A 63 21.64 4.65 -12.18
N ALA A 64 21.05 5.39 -13.12
CA ALA A 64 21.67 6.58 -13.70
C ALA A 64 22.00 7.65 -12.64
N LEU A 65 21.22 7.69 -11.55
CA LEU A 65 21.41 8.61 -10.43
C LEU A 65 22.28 8.05 -9.28
N GLY A 66 22.81 6.82 -9.40
CA GLY A 66 23.61 6.17 -8.36
C GLY A 66 22.85 5.89 -7.05
N LYS A 67 21.51 5.80 -7.12
CA LYS A 67 20.61 5.67 -5.96
C LYS A 67 20.18 4.23 -5.66
N ILE A 68 20.68 3.24 -6.42
CA ILE A 68 20.34 1.83 -6.27
C ILE A 68 20.66 1.33 -4.85
N GLN A 69 19.71 0.64 -4.24
CA GLN A 69 19.88 0.01 -2.92
C GLN A 69 19.76 -1.51 -2.95
N LEU A 70 19.14 -2.07 -4.00
CA LEU A 70 18.94 -3.50 -4.21
C LEU A 70 19.09 -3.82 -5.69
N ARG A 71 19.52 -5.03 -6.02
CA ARG A 71 19.55 -5.53 -7.41
C ARG A 71 18.14 -5.77 -7.95
N LYS A 72 17.95 -5.60 -9.26
CA LYS A 72 16.66 -5.75 -9.94
C LYS A 72 16.03 -7.13 -9.72
N GLU A 73 16.86 -8.18 -9.73
CA GLU A 73 16.42 -9.55 -9.49
C GLU A 73 15.89 -9.74 -8.06
N MET A 74 16.55 -9.12 -7.08
CA MET A 74 16.11 -9.16 -5.68
C MET A 74 14.81 -8.40 -5.48
N LEU A 75 14.64 -7.24 -6.14
CA LEU A 75 13.37 -6.52 -6.14
C LEU A 75 12.24 -7.39 -6.74
N ARG A 76 12.50 -8.08 -7.85
CA ARG A 76 11.52 -8.99 -8.47
C ARG A 76 11.11 -10.12 -7.51
N VAL A 77 12.07 -10.72 -6.80
CA VAL A 77 11.79 -11.76 -5.80
C VAL A 77 10.94 -11.19 -4.65
N LEU A 78 11.28 -10.00 -4.14
CA LEU A 78 10.51 -9.35 -3.07
C LEU A 78 9.09 -9.00 -3.51
N ILE A 79 8.89 -8.52 -4.74
CA ILE A 79 7.57 -8.27 -5.33
C ILE A 79 6.74 -9.56 -5.33
N ILE A 80 7.29 -10.68 -5.80
CA ILE A 80 6.57 -11.96 -5.84
C ILE A 80 6.20 -12.42 -4.41
N ILE A 81 7.15 -12.38 -3.48
CA ILE A 81 6.94 -12.79 -2.10
C ILE A 81 5.83 -11.94 -1.45
N PHE A 82 5.89 -10.61 -1.61
CA PHE A 82 4.90 -9.71 -1.00
C PHE A 82 3.54 -9.77 -1.68
N ALA A 83 3.47 -10.02 -2.99
CA ALA A 83 2.21 -10.26 -3.69
C ALA A 83 1.52 -11.54 -3.17
N VAL A 84 2.28 -12.63 -3.04
CA VAL A 84 1.75 -13.89 -2.47
C VAL A 84 1.33 -13.69 -1.03
N LEU A 85 2.17 -13.03 -0.21
CA LEU A 85 1.86 -12.76 1.19
C LEU A 85 0.61 -11.89 1.35
N PHE A 86 0.46 -10.86 0.51
CA PHE A 86 -0.73 -10.02 0.48
C PHE A 86 -1.98 -10.84 0.19
N LEU A 87 -1.96 -11.66 -0.87
CA LEU A 87 -3.09 -12.51 -1.23
C LEU A 87 -3.44 -13.51 -0.12
N VAL A 88 -2.43 -14.18 0.44
CA VAL A 88 -2.61 -15.16 1.52
C VAL A 88 -3.22 -14.50 2.76
N LEU A 89 -2.72 -13.33 3.18
CA LEU A 89 -3.29 -12.62 4.33
C LEU A 89 -4.74 -12.17 4.08
N ASN A 90 -5.06 -11.67 2.88
CA ASN A 90 -6.43 -11.30 2.54
C ASN A 90 -7.36 -12.52 2.55
N LEU A 91 -6.91 -13.68 2.05
CA LEU A 91 -7.66 -14.94 2.11
C LEU A 91 -7.83 -15.44 3.55
N LEU A 92 -6.80 -15.33 4.39
CA LEU A 92 -6.85 -15.75 5.79
C LEU A 92 -7.83 -14.88 6.61
N PHE A 93 -7.86 -13.58 6.37
CA PHE A 93 -8.69 -12.65 7.14
C PHE A 93 -10.12 -12.51 6.61
N PHE A 94 -10.34 -12.64 5.30
CA PHE A 94 -11.64 -12.38 4.67
C PHE A 94 -12.19 -13.56 3.83
N GLY A 95 -11.55 -14.73 3.89
CA GLY A 95 -11.98 -15.92 3.16
C GLY A 95 -11.99 -15.71 1.64
N VAL A 96 -13.01 -16.22 0.96
CA VAL A 96 -13.14 -16.13 -0.51
C VAL A 96 -13.25 -14.68 -0.99
N CYS A 97 -13.84 -13.77 -0.20
CA CYS A 97 -13.89 -12.35 -0.49
C CYS A 97 -12.48 -11.70 -0.53
N GLY A 98 -11.49 -12.34 0.08
CA GLY A 98 -10.07 -12.02 -0.02
C GLY A 98 -9.53 -12.06 -1.45
N LEU A 99 -10.14 -12.81 -2.38
CA LEU A 99 -9.71 -12.90 -3.78
C LEU A 99 -9.86 -11.57 -4.54
N PHE A 100 -10.78 -10.70 -4.13
CA PHE A 100 -10.94 -9.37 -4.74
C PHE A 100 -9.71 -8.47 -4.52
N SER A 101 -8.83 -8.79 -3.56
CA SER A 101 -7.53 -8.14 -3.39
C SER A 101 -6.60 -8.30 -4.60
N LEU A 102 -6.85 -9.28 -5.50
CA LEU A 102 -6.19 -9.38 -6.81
C LEU A 102 -6.36 -8.10 -7.64
N GLY A 103 -7.50 -7.41 -7.53
CA GLY A 103 -7.73 -6.13 -8.19
C GLY A 103 -6.76 -5.06 -7.71
N ILE A 104 -6.47 -5.02 -6.41
CA ILE A 104 -5.47 -4.11 -5.82
C ILE A 104 -4.07 -4.46 -6.33
N LEU A 105 -3.70 -5.74 -6.37
CA LEU A 105 -2.42 -6.18 -6.91
C LEU A 105 -2.24 -5.76 -8.38
N LEU A 106 -3.28 -5.96 -9.20
CA LEU A 106 -3.27 -5.53 -10.61
C LEU A 106 -3.10 -4.01 -10.72
N LEU A 107 -3.86 -3.23 -9.95
CA LEU A 107 -3.71 -1.77 -9.93
C LEU A 107 -2.28 -1.34 -9.57
N ILE A 108 -1.64 -2.00 -8.61
CA ILE A 108 -0.26 -1.72 -8.22
C ILE A 108 0.73 -2.00 -9.37
N PHE A 109 0.52 -3.06 -10.16
CA PHE A 109 1.34 -3.35 -11.34
C PHE A 109 1.11 -2.36 -12.49
N TYR A 110 -0.14 -1.98 -12.74
CA TYR A 110 -0.50 -1.06 -13.83
C TYR A 110 -0.37 0.42 -13.48
N LYS A 111 0.07 0.76 -12.25
CA LYS A 111 0.07 2.15 -11.74
C LYS A 111 0.90 3.14 -12.56
N GLU A 112 1.88 2.64 -13.29
CA GLU A 112 2.78 3.45 -14.13
C GLU A 112 2.21 3.65 -15.55
N THR A 113 1.17 2.89 -15.93
CA THR A 113 0.45 3.07 -17.20
C THR A 113 -0.48 4.28 -17.16
N LEU A 114 -1.02 4.63 -15.99
CA LEU A 114 -1.97 5.74 -15.83
C LEU A 114 -1.61 6.59 -14.61
N THR A 115 -1.32 7.86 -14.85
CA THR A 115 -0.83 8.86 -13.88
C THR A 115 -1.77 9.13 -12.71
N PHE A 116 -3.02 8.69 -12.78
CA PHE A 116 -4.02 8.81 -11.72
C PHE A 116 -4.12 7.57 -10.81
N ILE A 117 -3.49 6.44 -11.15
CA ILE A 117 -3.59 5.22 -10.33
C ILE A 117 -2.92 5.35 -8.95
N PRO A 118 -1.73 5.95 -8.78
CA PRO A 118 -1.09 6.02 -7.47
C PRO A 118 -1.95 6.63 -6.34
N PRO A 119 -2.69 7.74 -6.55
CA PRO A 119 -3.61 8.24 -5.54
C PRO A 119 -4.91 7.43 -5.40
N ILE A 120 -5.26 6.58 -6.38
CA ILE A 120 -6.48 5.76 -6.36
C ILE A 120 -6.25 4.42 -5.65
N ILE A 121 -5.04 3.85 -5.66
CA ILE A 121 -4.76 2.56 -4.99
C ILE A 121 -5.16 2.62 -3.51
N GLY A 122 -4.72 3.65 -2.79
CA GLY A 122 -5.09 3.81 -1.38
C GLY A 122 -6.60 3.92 -1.17
N LEU A 123 -7.30 4.68 -2.03
CA LEU A 123 -8.76 4.80 -1.97
C LEU A 123 -9.47 3.47 -2.27
N VAL A 124 -9.03 2.74 -3.29
CA VAL A 124 -9.58 1.42 -3.66
C VAL A 124 -9.38 0.43 -2.53
N SER A 125 -8.19 0.40 -1.92
CA SER A 125 -7.91 -0.45 -0.76
C SER A 125 -8.78 -0.06 0.45
N GLY A 126 -8.96 1.24 0.71
CA GLY A 126 -9.87 1.73 1.74
C GLY A 126 -11.31 1.29 1.54
N ILE A 127 -11.85 1.48 0.33
CA ILE A 127 -13.21 1.04 -0.04
C ILE A 127 -13.33 -0.48 0.06
N TYR A 128 -12.33 -1.21 -0.43
CA TYR A 128 -12.29 -2.66 -0.38
C TYR A 128 -12.41 -3.16 1.05
N TYR A 129 -11.52 -2.71 1.94
CA TYR A 129 -11.58 -3.14 3.34
C TYR A 129 -12.87 -2.70 4.02
N MET A 130 -13.35 -1.48 3.77
CA MET A 130 -14.63 -1.01 4.32
C MET A 130 -15.80 -1.89 3.88
N SER A 131 -15.85 -2.29 2.62
CA SER A 131 -16.91 -3.15 2.09
C SER A 131 -16.92 -4.56 2.71
N LEU A 132 -15.80 -4.99 3.29
CA LEU A 132 -15.65 -6.28 3.95
C LEU A 132 -15.88 -6.21 5.47
N THR A 133 -15.67 -5.05 6.09
CA THR A 133 -15.74 -4.88 7.54
C THR A 133 -16.98 -4.12 8.02
N VAL A 134 -17.55 -3.24 7.20
CA VAL A 134 -18.68 -2.39 7.56
C VAL A 134 -19.95 -2.86 6.82
N PRO A 135 -21.05 -3.17 7.53
CA PRO A 135 -22.32 -3.44 6.87
C PRO A 135 -22.80 -2.23 6.06
N LEU A 136 -23.25 -2.44 4.82
CA LEU A 136 -23.75 -1.36 3.93
C LEU A 136 -24.88 -0.51 4.56
N LYS A 137 -25.63 -1.08 5.51
CA LYS A 137 -26.70 -0.38 6.23
C LYS A 137 -26.18 0.59 7.30
N GLU A 138 -24.95 0.38 7.76
CA GLU A 138 -24.28 1.17 8.79
C GLU A 138 -23.31 2.19 8.20
N THR A 139 -23.01 2.06 6.90
CA THR A 139 -22.21 3.04 6.15
C THR A 139 -22.88 4.41 6.18
N GLY A 140 -22.21 5.37 6.81
CA GLY A 140 -22.70 6.72 6.98
C GLY A 140 -21.63 7.77 6.69
N TRP A 141 -21.77 8.90 7.38
CA TRP A 141 -20.90 10.07 7.18
C TRP A 141 -19.47 9.83 7.70
N GLU A 142 -19.29 8.98 8.72
CA GLU A 142 -18.01 8.69 9.35
C GLU A 142 -17.06 7.98 8.37
N GLU A 143 -17.55 6.98 7.65
CA GLU A 143 -16.81 6.25 6.62
C GLU A 143 -16.51 7.14 5.41
N GLY A 144 -17.45 8.00 5.03
CA GLY A 144 -17.25 9.01 4.00
C GLY A 144 -16.11 10.00 4.34
N LEU A 145 -16.07 10.47 5.59
CA LEU A 145 -14.98 11.31 6.09
C LEU A 145 -13.63 10.59 6.03
N PHE A 146 -13.57 9.31 6.43
CA PHE A 146 -12.35 8.52 6.32
C PHE A 146 -11.86 8.42 4.88
N LEU A 147 -12.75 8.14 3.92
CA LEU A 147 -12.38 8.07 2.50
C LEU A 147 -11.87 9.42 1.97
N ILE A 148 -12.42 10.55 2.42
CA ILE A 148 -11.93 11.89 2.08
C ILE A 148 -10.52 12.11 2.66
N VAL A 149 -10.29 11.74 3.92
CA VAL A 149 -8.97 11.84 4.56
C VAL A 149 -7.96 10.97 3.82
N LEU A 150 -8.32 9.73 3.50
CA LEU A 150 -7.49 8.79 2.77
C LEU A 150 -7.16 9.29 1.36
N LEU A 151 -8.14 9.88 0.66
CA LEU A 151 -7.95 10.53 -0.62
C LEU A 151 -6.98 11.71 -0.50
N GLY A 152 -7.13 12.55 0.53
CA GLY A 152 -6.21 13.67 0.81
C GLY A 152 -4.77 13.21 1.00
N PHE A 153 -4.55 12.15 1.79
CA PHE A 153 -3.24 11.52 1.97
C PHE A 153 -2.69 10.96 0.65
N SER A 154 -3.53 10.24 -0.10
CA SER A 154 -3.13 9.58 -1.36
C SER A 154 -2.79 10.58 -2.46
N VAL A 155 -3.57 11.67 -2.58
CA VAL A 155 -3.31 12.80 -3.50
C VAL A 155 -2.04 13.54 -3.08
N GLY A 156 -1.88 13.85 -1.79
CA GLY A 156 -0.68 14.51 -1.28
C GLY A 156 0.60 13.71 -1.57
N PHE A 157 0.53 12.39 -1.41
CA PHE A 157 1.63 11.48 -1.74
C PHE A 157 1.90 11.44 -3.25
N GLY A 158 0.85 11.33 -4.08
CA GLY A 158 0.98 11.34 -5.55
C GLY A 158 1.56 12.66 -6.10
N ILE A 159 1.20 13.81 -5.53
CA ILE A 159 1.76 15.12 -5.91
C ILE A 159 3.23 15.22 -5.50
N ARG A 160 3.57 14.79 -4.27
CA ARG A 160 4.96 14.82 -3.77
C ARG A 160 5.87 13.87 -4.53
N LYS A 161 5.36 12.69 -4.94
CA LYS A 161 6.06 11.76 -5.83
C LYS A 161 6.41 12.49 -7.14
N ARG A 162 5.44 13.16 -7.79
CA ARG A 162 5.65 13.91 -9.05
C ARG A 162 6.72 15.01 -8.98
N LYS A 163 6.74 15.82 -7.92
CA LYS A 163 7.79 16.86 -7.75
C LYS A 163 9.22 16.31 -7.71
N LYS A 164 9.39 15.01 -7.46
CA LYS A 164 10.70 14.34 -7.47
C LYS A 164 11.14 13.91 -8.89
N TYR A 165 10.25 13.92 -9.89
CA TYR A 165 10.54 13.53 -11.28
C TYR A 165 10.59 14.73 -12.26
N ASP A 166 10.24 15.94 -11.82
CA ASP A 166 10.29 17.17 -12.63
C ASP A 166 11.60 17.97 -12.48
N PHE A 167 12.70 17.35 -12.01
CA PHE A 167 14.03 17.96 -11.87
C PHE A 167 15.13 17.05 -12.42
#